data_AF-A0A2I1HQB2-F1
#
_entry.id   AF-A0A2I1HQB2-F1
#
_cell.length_a   1.000
_cell.length_b   1.000
_cell.length_c   1.000
_cell.angle_alpha   90.00
_cell.angle_beta   90.00
_cell.angle_gamma   90.00
#
_symmetry.space_group_name_H-M   'P 1'
#
loop_
_entity.id
_entity.type
_entity.pdbx_description
1 polymer ?
#
loop_
_entity_poly.entity_id
_entity_poly.type
_entity_poly.pdbx_seq_one_letter_code
_entity_poly.pdbx_strand_id
1 'polypeptide(L)'
;EYLEISKQSKQQKASTKIRRPKISWIWQFFEPNKDNTKACGSPSLLTTHLSGAHGITKEIAMKHDEEELKNPPESSIKPYKHSKQESLTQNVIGFVIGTVQPLNVVEDPDFIKMINGFDKRYKVPCTKTIKNRISKTFEIGK
;
A
#
# COMPACT_ATOMS: atom_id res chain seq x y z
N GLU A 1 -54.50 12.34 -10.33
CA GLU A 1 -53.15 12.90 -10.61
C GLU A 1 -52.49 13.14 -9.25
N TYR A 2 -52.01 12.08 -8.60
CA TYR A 2 -50.59 11.69 -8.50
C TYR A 2 -49.63 12.87 -8.31
N LEU A 3 -49.02 13.00 -7.12
CA LEU A 3 -47.67 12.48 -6.86
C LEU A 3 -47.24 12.69 -5.39
N GLU A 4 -46.86 11.59 -4.77
CA GLU A 4 -46.25 11.48 -3.45
C GLU A 4 -44.90 12.21 -3.38
N ILE A 5 -44.69 13.02 -2.34
CA ILE A 5 -43.38 13.58 -2.02
C ILE A 5 -42.59 12.50 -1.28
N SER A 6 -41.75 11.78 -2.01
CA SER A 6 -40.86 10.76 -1.47
C SER A 6 -39.89 11.39 -0.46
N LYS A 7 -39.94 10.93 0.79
CA LYS A 7 -38.90 11.20 1.80
C LYS A 7 -37.65 10.40 1.43
N GLN A 8 -36.75 10.96 0.63
CA GLN A 8 -35.44 10.36 0.43
C GLN A 8 -34.55 10.60 1.66
N SER A 9 -34.49 9.56 2.50
CA SER A 9 -33.45 9.34 3.48
C SER A 9 -32.07 9.49 2.83
N LYS A 10 -31.32 10.52 3.22
CA LYS A 10 -29.88 10.58 2.94
C LYS A 10 -29.19 9.54 3.82
N GLN A 11 -29.13 8.30 3.35
CA GLN A 11 -28.14 7.35 3.85
C GLN A 11 -26.75 7.89 3.50
N GLN A 12 -26.10 8.53 4.46
CA GLN A 12 -24.66 8.70 4.43
C GLN A 12 -24.04 7.31 4.40
N LYS A 13 -23.51 6.89 3.24
CA LYS A 13 -22.60 5.74 3.17
C LYS A 13 -21.38 6.09 4.01
N ALA A 14 -21.31 5.53 5.21
CA ALA A 14 -20.12 5.59 6.04
C ALA A 14 -18.93 5.09 5.23
N SER A 15 -17.94 5.97 5.03
CA SER A 15 -16.66 5.57 4.47
C SER A 15 -15.96 4.68 5.49
N THR A 16 -16.07 3.37 5.33
CA THR A 16 -15.28 2.37 6.07
C THR A 16 -13.85 2.34 5.52
N LYS A 17 -13.14 3.46 5.61
CA LYS A 17 -11.68 3.43 5.61
C LYS A 17 -11.27 3.03 7.02
N ILE A 18 -10.91 1.76 7.22
CA ILE A 18 -10.28 1.29 8.44
C ILE A 18 -8.98 2.08 8.59
N ARG A 19 -9.01 3.12 9.42
CA ARG A 19 -7.81 3.83 9.83
C ARG A 19 -7.10 2.91 10.81
N ARG A 20 -5.82 2.61 10.54
CA ARG A 20 -4.99 1.95 11.56
C ARG A 20 -5.08 2.76 12.85
N PRO A 21 -5.39 2.12 13.99
CA PRO A 21 -5.44 2.84 15.25
C PRO A 21 -4.08 3.48 15.50
N LYS A 22 -4.07 4.74 15.98
CA LYS A 22 -2.82 5.47 16.32
C LYS A 22 -2.08 4.86 17.51
N ILE A 23 -2.64 3.82 18.12
CA ILE A 23 -2.21 3.18 19.35
C ILE A 23 -2.25 1.67 19.13
N SER A 24 -1.27 0.96 19.70
CA SER A 24 -1.22 -0.51 19.69
C SER A 24 -2.54 -1.13 20.20
N TRP A 25 -2.92 -2.28 19.65
CA TRP A 25 -4.11 -3.04 20.07
C TRP A 25 -4.14 -3.32 21.59
N ILE A 26 -2.97 -3.45 22.21
CA ILE A 26 -2.82 -3.66 23.66
C ILE A 26 -3.47 -2.53 24.48
N TRP A 27 -3.61 -1.32 23.92
CA TRP A 27 -4.26 -0.20 24.59
C TRP A 27 -5.78 -0.37 24.80
N GLN A 28 -6.40 -1.38 24.19
CA GLN A 28 -7.82 -1.73 24.41
C GLN A 28 -8.09 -2.28 25.81
N PHE A 29 -7.06 -2.82 26.48
CA PHE A 29 -7.17 -3.44 27.80
C PHE A 29 -7.01 -2.45 28.96
N PHE A 30 -6.75 -1.18 28.66
CA PHE A 30 -6.57 -0.15 29.68
C PHE A 30 -7.84 0.66 29.87
N GLU A 31 -8.26 0.81 31.12
CA GLU A 31 -9.33 1.73 31.49
C GLU A 31 -8.82 3.19 31.52
N PRO A 32 -9.60 4.15 31.00
CA PRO A 32 -9.26 5.57 31.14
C PRO A 32 -9.43 6.01 32.60
N ASN A 33 -8.43 6.73 33.15
CA ASN A 33 -8.57 7.38 34.45
C ASN A 33 -9.54 8.58 34.34
N LYS A 34 -9.94 9.16 35.49
CA LYS A 34 -10.87 10.30 35.60
C LYS A 34 -10.45 11.51 34.75
N ASP A 35 -9.16 11.67 34.49
CA ASP A 35 -8.58 12.72 33.64
C ASP A 35 -8.29 12.26 32.20
N ASN A 36 -8.99 11.24 31.70
CA ASN A 36 -8.89 10.69 30.34
C ASN A 36 -7.46 10.34 29.88
N THR A 37 -6.54 10.13 30.83
CA THR A 37 -5.18 9.64 30.63
C THR A 37 -5.11 8.16 30.99
N LYS A 38 -4.48 7.36 30.12
CA LYS A 38 -4.22 5.93 30.37
C LYS A 38 -2.80 5.79 30.92
N ALA A 39 -2.63 6.02 32.22
CA ALA A 39 -1.32 5.96 32.87
C ALA A 39 -1.14 4.63 33.61
N CYS A 40 -0.13 3.85 33.20
CA CYS A 40 0.42 2.74 33.99
C CYS A 40 1.83 3.17 34.43
N GLY A 41 2.05 3.32 35.73
CA GLY A 41 3.21 4.00 36.31
C GLY A 41 4.56 3.27 36.16
N SER A 42 4.61 2.06 35.60
CA SER A 42 5.89 1.40 35.29
C SER A 42 5.75 0.30 34.21
N PRO A 43 6.68 0.20 33.25
CA PRO A 43 6.67 -0.83 32.21
C PRO A 43 6.72 -2.28 32.71
N SER A 44 7.42 -2.52 33.83
CA SER A 44 7.52 -3.85 34.45
C SER A 44 6.19 -4.34 35.04
N LEU A 45 5.42 -3.43 35.65
CA LEU A 45 4.07 -3.71 36.14
C LEU A 45 3.10 -3.99 35.00
N LEU A 46 3.33 -3.38 33.83
CA LEU A 46 2.44 -3.53 32.69
C LEU A 46 2.47 -4.96 32.16
N THR A 47 3.64 -5.55 31.96
CA THR A 47 3.73 -6.93 31.44
C THR A 47 3.06 -7.92 32.40
N THR A 48 3.30 -7.78 33.71
CA THR A 48 2.68 -8.63 34.73
C THR A 48 1.17 -8.42 34.80
N HIS A 49 0.69 -7.17 34.73
CA HIS A 49 -0.73 -6.85 34.74
C HIS A 49 -1.45 -7.39 33.50
N LEU A 50 -0.88 -7.18 32.31
CA LEU A 50 -1.43 -7.71 31.06
C LEU A 50 -1.49 -9.24 31.09
N SER A 51 -0.45 -9.91 31.61
CA SER A 51 -0.47 -11.36 31.75
C SER A 51 -1.44 -11.87 32.83
N GLY A 52 -1.57 -11.15 33.95
CA GLY A 52 -2.33 -11.61 35.12
C GLY A 52 -3.82 -11.26 35.06
N ALA A 53 -4.15 -10.03 34.68
CA ALA A 53 -5.53 -9.54 34.61
C ALA A 53 -6.20 -9.82 33.27
N HIS A 54 -5.42 -9.81 32.18
CA HIS A 54 -5.94 -9.94 30.81
C HIS A 54 -5.47 -11.20 30.08
N GLY A 55 -4.61 -12.03 30.70
CA GLY A 55 -4.09 -13.24 30.08
C GLY A 55 -3.22 -12.99 28.85
N ILE A 56 -2.78 -11.75 28.61
CA ILE A 56 -1.99 -11.38 27.43
C ILE A 56 -0.53 -11.72 27.72
N THR A 57 -0.11 -12.86 27.20
CA THR A 57 1.28 -13.31 27.28
C THR A 57 2.08 -12.80 26.09
N LYS A 58 3.41 -12.84 26.22
CA LYS A 58 4.34 -12.48 25.13
C LYS A 58 4.04 -13.25 23.83
N GLU A 59 3.64 -14.52 23.93
CA GLU A 59 3.30 -15.34 22.78
C GLU A 59 2.06 -14.84 22.03
N ILE A 60 1.04 -14.37 22.76
CA ILE A 60 -0.19 -13.84 22.16
C ILE A 60 0.09 -12.50 21.47
N ALA A 61 0.91 -11.65 22.10
CA ALA A 61 1.35 -10.39 21.50
C ALA A 61 2.16 -10.63 20.21
N MET A 62 3.09 -11.57 20.23
CA MET A 62 3.91 -11.92 19.05
C MET A 62 3.06 -12.51 17.91
N LYS A 63 2.07 -13.37 18.23
CA LYS A 63 1.14 -13.89 17.22
C LYS A 63 0.32 -12.79 16.55
N HIS A 64 -0.11 -11.77 17.31
CA HIS A 64 -0.81 -10.62 16.73
C HIS A 64 0.08 -9.79 15.80
N ASP A 65 1.35 -9.59 16.16
CA ASP A 65 2.32 -8.90 15.30
C ASP A 65 2.60 -9.71 14.02
N GLU A 66 2.70 -11.05 14.11
CA GLU A 66 2.86 -11.93 12.95
C GLU A 66 1.62 -11.93 12.03
N GLU A 67 0.42 -11.89 12.59
CA GLU A 67 -0.85 -11.75 11.86
C GLU A 67 -0.97 -10.38 11.17
N GLU A 68 -0.52 -9.29 11.82
CA GLU A 68 -0.42 -7.95 11.21
C GLU A 68 0.64 -7.88 10.10
N LEU A 69 1.75 -8.62 10.22
CA LEU A 69 2.81 -8.69 9.22
C LEU A 69 2.45 -9.58 8.01
N LYS A 70 1.60 -10.59 8.21
CA LYS A 70 1.14 -11.48 7.12
C LYS A 70 0.17 -10.79 6.16
N ASN A 71 -0.41 -9.66 6.52
CA ASN A 71 -1.28 -8.89 5.64
C ASN A 71 -0.99 -7.38 5.74
N PRO A 72 -0.02 -6.83 4.99
CA PRO A 72 -0.35 -5.57 4.38
C PRO A 72 -1.60 -5.87 3.53
N PRO A 73 -2.72 -5.14 3.68
CA PRO A 73 -3.71 -5.18 2.62
C PRO A 73 -2.91 -4.85 1.36
N GLU A 74 -2.87 -5.76 0.39
CA GLU A 74 -2.51 -5.43 -0.98
C GLU A 74 -3.49 -4.33 -1.37
N SER A 75 -3.14 -3.10 -1.01
CA SER A 75 -3.91 -1.92 -1.31
C SER A 75 -3.75 -1.83 -2.80
N SER A 76 -4.69 -2.42 -3.56
CA SER A 76 -4.68 -2.54 -5.02
C SER A 76 -3.89 -1.38 -5.61
N ILE A 77 -2.60 -1.63 -5.89
CA ILE A 77 -1.67 -0.53 -6.14
C ILE A 77 -2.04 -0.04 -7.52
N LYS A 78 -2.81 1.05 -7.56
CA LYS A 78 -3.27 1.59 -8.84
C LYS A 78 -2.05 2.04 -9.62
N PRO A 79 -1.90 1.59 -10.88
CA PRO A 79 -0.86 2.08 -11.76
C PRO A 79 -0.92 3.59 -11.90
N TYR A 80 0.19 4.21 -12.28
CA TYR A 80 0.19 5.63 -12.57
C TYR A 80 -0.73 6.00 -13.73
N LYS A 81 -1.17 7.26 -13.73
CA LYS A 81 -1.81 7.87 -14.89
C LYS A 81 -0.84 7.85 -16.07
N HIS A 82 -1.41 7.83 -17.28
CA HIS A 82 -0.67 7.71 -18.54
C HIS A 82 0.55 8.65 -18.65
N SER A 83 0.41 9.94 -18.30
CA SER A 83 1.51 10.92 -18.41
C SER A 83 2.74 10.54 -17.55
N LYS A 84 2.54 10.15 -16.29
CA LYS A 84 3.66 9.73 -15.42
C LYS A 84 4.22 8.37 -15.85
N GLN A 85 3.36 7.45 -16.26
CA GLN A 85 3.77 6.17 -16.83
C GLN A 85 4.66 6.36 -18.08
N GLU A 86 4.29 7.29 -18.95
CA GLU A 86 5.01 7.63 -20.17
C GLU A 86 6.39 8.17 -19.85
N SER A 87 6.49 9.16 -18.95
CA SER A 87 7.75 9.73 -18.50
C SER A 87 8.71 8.67 -17.93
N LEU A 88 8.22 7.78 -17.06
CA LEU A 88 9.02 6.68 -16.53
C LEU A 88 9.46 5.71 -17.63
N THR A 89 8.59 5.45 -18.60
CA THR A 89 8.93 4.56 -19.73
C THR A 89 9.97 5.18 -20.66
N GLN A 90 10.01 6.51 -20.83
CA GLN A 90 11.09 7.17 -21.56
C GLN A 90 12.43 6.97 -20.88
N ASN A 91 12.49 6.96 -19.54
CA ASN A 91 13.72 6.64 -18.82
C ASN A 91 14.16 5.19 -19.08
N VAL A 92 13.24 4.23 -19.08
CA VAL A 92 13.54 2.82 -19.42
C VAL A 92 14.05 2.70 -20.86
N ILE A 93 13.42 3.39 -21.82
CA ILE A 93 13.88 3.42 -23.21
C ILE A 93 15.29 4.03 -23.30
N GLY A 94 15.53 5.14 -22.60
CA GLY A 94 16.84 5.79 -22.53
C GLY A 94 17.91 4.85 -21.98
N PHE A 95 17.60 4.06 -20.94
CA PHE A 95 18.49 3.01 -20.44
C PHE A 95 18.79 1.96 -21.52
N VAL A 96 17.75 1.40 -22.15
CA VAL A 96 17.91 0.34 -23.17
C VAL A 96 18.77 0.81 -24.34
N ILE A 97 18.52 2.01 -24.86
CA ILE A 97 19.28 2.57 -25.98
C ILE A 97 20.69 2.98 -25.52
N GLY A 98 20.78 3.75 -24.44
CA GLY A 98 22.04 4.34 -23.97
C GLY A 98 23.06 3.32 -23.49
N THR A 99 22.61 2.13 -23.07
CA THR A 99 23.48 1.02 -22.66
C THR A 99 23.44 -0.17 -23.63
N VAL A 100 22.86 0.02 -24.82
CA VAL A 100 22.80 -0.97 -25.93
C VAL A 100 22.29 -2.34 -25.46
N GLN A 101 21.23 -2.34 -24.64
CA GLN A 101 20.66 -3.57 -24.09
C GLN A 101 19.76 -4.27 -25.11
N PRO A 102 19.66 -5.60 -25.04
CA PRO A 102 18.69 -6.32 -25.83
C PRO A 102 17.27 -5.94 -25.39
N LEU A 103 16.35 -5.78 -26.34
CA LEU A 103 15.01 -5.26 -26.03
C LEU A 103 14.20 -6.16 -25.08
N ASN A 104 14.53 -7.44 -25.02
CA ASN A 104 13.90 -8.42 -24.14
C ASN A 104 14.28 -8.25 -22.66
N VAL A 105 15.25 -7.37 -22.32
CA VAL A 105 15.63 -7.09 -20.92
C VAL A 105 14.44 -6.64 -20.07
N VAL A 106 13.45 -5.97 -20.67
CA VAL A 106 12.25 -5.51 -19.95
C VAL A 106 11.29 -6.64 -19.57
N GLU A 107 11.47 -7.83 -20.15
CA GLU A 107 10.72 -9.04 -19.83
C GLU A 107 11.50 -10.00 -18.92
N ASP A 108 12.76 -9.68 -18.62
CA ASP A 108 13.57 -10.45 -17.68
C ASP A 108 12.98 -10.39 -16.26
N PRO A 109 12.81 -11.53 -15.56
CA PRO A 109 12.20 -11.56 -14.24
C PRO A 109 12.97 -10.73 -13.19
N ASP A 110 14.31 -10.73 -13.23
CA ASP A 110 15.13 -10.00 -12.27
C ASP A 110 15.09 -8.51 -12.54
N PHE A 111 15.06 -8.09 -13.82
CA PHE A 111 14.81 -6.71 -14.18
C PHE A 111 13.45 -6.23 -13.66
N ILE A 112 12.38 -7.00 -13.90
CA ILE A 112 11.03 -6.65 -13.42
C ILE A 112 11.01 -6.56 -11.89
N LYS A 113 11.64 -7.52 -11.20
CA LYS A 113 11.74 -7.53 -9.73
C LYS A 113 12.48 -6.30 -9.21
N MET A 114 13.58 -5.91 -9.85
CA MET A 114 14.34 -4.71 -9.50
C MET A 114 13.49 -3.45 -9.68
N ILE A 115 12.83 -3.28 -10.83
CA ILE A 115 11.99 -2.11 -11.08
C ILE A 115 10.80 -2.03 -10.11
N ASN A 116 10.16 -3.17 -9.81
CA ASN A 116 9.11 -3.24 -8.80
C ASN A 116 9.64 -2.92 -7.38
N GLY A 117 10.91 -3.23 -7.10
CA GLY A 117 11.60 -2.84 -5.87
C GLY A 117 11.73 -1.32 -5.74
N PHE A 118 11.99 -0.62 -6.85
CA PHE A 118 12.06 0.84 -6.87
C PHE A 118 10.68 1.52 -6.87
N ASP A 119 9.76 1.07 -7.73
CA ASP A 119 8.41 1.65 -7.84
C ASP A 119 7.35 0.62 -8.26
N LYS A 120 6.62 0.10 -7.26
CA LYS A 120 5.52 -0.86 -7.45
C LYS A 120 4.32 -0.32 -8.25
N ARG A 121 4.18 1.01 -8.41
CA ARG A 121 3.08 1.62 -9.19
C ARG A 121 3.40 1.72 -10.67
N TYR A 122 4.68 1.64 -11.03
CA TYR A 122 5.10 1.59 -12.41
C TYR A 122 4.82 0.20 -12.99
N LYS A 123 4.38 0.16 -14.24
CA LYS A 123 4.16 -1.09 -14.98
C LYS A 123 5.18 -1.13 -16.11
N VAL A 124 6.12 -2.06 -15.99
CA VAL A 124 7.17 -2.27 -16.98
C VAL A 124 6.53 -2.56 -18.35
N PRO A 125 6.96 -1.88 -19.42
CA PRO A 125 6.46 -2.12 -20.77
C PRO A 125 6.95 -3.46 -21.30
N CYS A 126 6.21 -4.08 -22.21
CA CYS A 126 6.70 -5.24 -22.94
C CYS A 126 7.63 -4.82 -24.09
N THR A 127 8.37 -5.79 -24.64
CA THR A 127 9.30 -5.61 -25.75
C THR A 127 8.64 -4.94 -26.95
N LYS A 128 7.40 -5.34 -27.28
CA LYS A 128 6.63 -4.76 -28.39
C LYS A 128 6.34 -3.28 -28.17
N THR A 129 6.01 -2.89 -26.94
CA THR A 129 5.78 -1.48 -26.59
C THR A 129 7.04 -0.66 -26.73
N ILE A 130 8.19 -1.16 -26.24
CA ILE A 130 9.49 -0.52 -26.42
C ILE A 130 9.81 -0.35 -27.90
N LYS A 131 9.76 -1.45 -28.68
CA LYS A 131 10.04 -1.45 -30.13
C LYS A 131 9.20 -0.40 -30.87
N ASN A 132 7.89 -0.37 -30.63
CA ASN A 132 6.99 0.59 -31.27
C ASN A 132 7.33 2.04 -30.92
N ARG A 133 7.73 2.32 -29.68
CA ARG A 133 8.07 3.68 -29.24
C ARG A 133 9.37 4.15 -29.85
N ILE A 134 10.38 3.27 -29.90
CA ILE A 134 11.67 3.54 -30.54
C ILE A 134 11.46 3.85 -32.03
N SER A 135 10.73 2.99 -32.76
CA SER A 135 10.43 3.24 -34.18
C SER A 135 9.74 4.58 -34.40
N LYS A 136 8.75 4.93 -33.58
CA LYS A 136 8.07 6.24 -33.69
C LYS A 136 9.01 7.43 -33.47
N THR A 137 9.97 7.33 -32.55
CA THR A 137 10.89 8.44 -32.28
C THR A 137 11.83 8.69 -33.46
N PHE A 138 12.28 7.62 -34.13
CA PHE A 138 13.14 7.75 -35.32
C PHE A 138 12.41 8.25 -36.56
N GLU A 139 11.14 7.89 -36.76
CA GLU A 139 10.35 8.41 -37.91
C GLU A 139 9.99 9.89 -37.76
N ILE A 140 9.86 10.41 -36.53
CA ILE A 140 9.59 11.84 -36.27
C ILE A 140 10.83 12.71 -36.54
N GLY A 141 12.03 12.12 -36.48
CA GLY A 141 13.29 12.82 -36.72
C GLY A 141 13.76 12.83 -38.17
N LYS A 142 13.00 12.22 -39.09
CA LYS A 142 13.19 12.33 -40.54
C LYS A 142 12.36 13.49 -41.09
#